data_AF-A0A7V0RL70-F1
#
_entry.id   AF-A0A7V0RL70-F1
#
_cell.length_a   1.000
_cell.length_b   1.000
_cell.length_c   1.000
_cell.angle_alpha   90.00
_cell.angle_beta   90.00
_cell.angle_gamma   90.00
#
_symmetry.space_group_name_H-M   'P 1'
#
loop_
_entity.id
_entity.type
_entity.pdbx_description
1 polymer ?
#
loop_
_entity_poly.entity_id
_entity_poly.type
_entity_poly.pdbx_seq_one_letter_code
_entity_poly.pdbx_strand_id
1 'polypeptide(L)'
;MEMGMGMARKMMNQTDDGDSGPMKKGMGMAKKMMGSESPAKEGGSEPNPMMQMCREMLGTIRKTTDMAAFATPELRQLFAEWLETLEDEALRHLEECGESDAAGLAKALNISQESTAYLIAHMTSSGKVNSKVRASGKSKKQ
;
A
#
# COMPACT_ATOMS: atom_id res chain seq x y z
N MET A 1 74.77 -28.75 -20.56
CA MET A 1 73.38 -28.42 -20.17
C MET A 1 72.46 -28.87 -21.31
N GLU A 2 72.26 -30.18 -21.46
CA GLU A 2 71.65 -30.77 -22.69
C GLU A 2 70.56 -31.81 -22.35
N MET A 3 70.03 -31.77 -21.12
CA MET A 3 69.10 -32.79 -20.59
C MET A 3 67.70 -32.24 -20.28
N GLY A 4 67.30 -31.14 -20.93
CA GLY A 4 65.99 -30.48 -20.67
C GLY A 4 65.06 -30.35 -21.87
N MET A 5 65.53 -30.52 -23.11
CA MET A 5 64.72 -30.29 -24.32
C MET A 5 64.13 -31.56 -24.95
N GLY A 6 64.69 -32.74 -24.66
CA GLY A 6 64.23 -34.00 -25.27
C GLY A 6 62.88 -34.51 -24.74
N MET A 7 62.59 -34.31 -23.45
CA MET A 7 61.34 -34.76 -22.84
C MET A 7 60.12 -33.91 -23.26
N ALA A 8 60.31 -32.61 -23.49
CA ALA A 8 59.21 -31.71 -23.89
C ALA A 8 58.71 -32.00 -25.31
N ARG A 9 59.61 -32.33 -26.25
CA ARG A 9 59.23 -32.73 -27.62
C ARG A 9 58.50 -34.07 -27.66
N LYS A 10 58.86 -35.01 -26.77
CA LYS A 10 58.24 -36.34 -26.74
C LYS A 10 56.79 -36.31 -26.23
N MET A 11 56.43 -35.33 -25.40
CA MET A 11 55.04 -35.15 -24.94
C MET A 11 54.16 -34.33 -25.90
N MET A 12 54.73 -33.61 -26.87
CA MET A 12 53.94 -32.78 -27.80
C MET A 12 53.62 -33.49 -29.13
N ASN A 13 54.33 -34.57 -29.45
CA ASN A 13 54.17 -35.34 -30.69
C ASN A 13 53.28 -36.60 -30.51
N GLN A 14 52.63 -36.77 -29.36
CA GLN A 14 51.75 -37.90 -29.02
C GLN A 14 50.30 -37.47 -28.73
N THR A 15 49.89 -36.31 -29.23
CA THR A 15 48.50 -35.84 -29.11
C THR A 15 47.88 -35.56 -30.47
N ASP A 16 48.20 -36.41 -31.44
CA ASP A 16 47.45 -36.58 -32.68
C ASP A 16 47.00 -38.04 -32.75
N ASP A 17 45.97 -38.37 -31.97
CA ASP A 17 45.08 -39.50 -32.24
C ASP A 17 43.89 -39.47 -31.27
N GLY A 18 42.69 -39.47 -31.83
CA GLY A 18 41.53 -40.14 -31.27
C GLY A 18 40.98 -39.73 -29.90
N ASP A 19 39.79 -39.12 -29.97
CA ASP A 19 38.62 -39.56 -29.18
C ASP A 19 38.39 -38.98 -27.75
N SER A 20 37.21 -38.34 -27.63
CA SER A 20 36.35 -38.21 -26.44
C SER A 20 36.92 -37.77 -25.07
N GLY A 21 37.53 -36.57 -24.98
CA GLY A 21 37.94 -35.96 -23.70
C GLY A 21 36.91 -35.00 -23.03
N PRO A 22 36.69 -35.07 -21.69
CA PRO A 22 35.75 -34.22 -20.93
C PRO A 22 36.06 -32.71 -20.97
N MET A 23 37.25 -32.32 -21.43
CA MET A 23 37.67 -30.92 -21.53
C MET A 23 36.96 -30.11 -22.63
N LYS A 24 36.52 -30.73 -23.74
CA LYS A 24 35.72 -30.02 -24.76
C LYS A 24 34.34 -29.61 -24.21
N LYS A 25 33.78 -30.41 -23.30
CA LYS A 25 32.48 -30.13 -22.67
C LYS A 25 32.57 -28.96 -21.70
N GLY A 26 33.67 -28.87 -20.94
CA GLY A 26 33.96 -27.71 -20.07
C GLY A 26 34.16 -26.41 -20.85
N MET A 27 34.85 -26.47 -21.99
CA MET A 27 35.08 -25.31 -22.85
C MET A 27 33.80 -24.84 -23.57
N GLY A 28 32.89 -25.75 -23.91
CA GLY A 28 31.56 -25.43 -24.46
C GLY A 28 30.63 -24.75 -23.45
N MET A 29 30.64 -25.17 -22.18
CA MET A 29 29.90 -24.49 -21.10
C MET A 29 30.51 -23.14 -20.75
N ALA A 30 31.85 -23.03 -20.67
CA ALA A 30 32.53 -21.75 -20.44
C ALA A 30 32.26 -20.74 -21.57
N LYS A 31 32.26 -21.18 -22.83
CA LYS A 31 31.91 -20.34 -23.98
C LYS A 31 30.44 -19.88 -23.99
N LYS A 32 29.54 -20.66 -23.39
CA LYS A 32 28.11 -20.32 -23.28
C LYS A 32 27.83 -19.34 -22.13
N MET A 33 28.61 -19.37 -21.05
CA MET A 33 28.53 -18.37 -19.98
C MET A 33 29.29 -17.07 -20.32
N MET A 34 30.39 -17.15 -21.08
CA MET A 34 31.20 -15.98 -21.47
C MET A 34 30.68 -15.27 -22.74
N GLY A 35 29.75 -15.89 -23.48
CA GLY A 35 29.12 -15.31 -24.67
C GLY A 35 27.89 -14.44 -24.38
N SER A 36 27.45 -14.35 -23.13
CA SER A 36 26.30 -13.54 -22.72
C SER A 36 26.69 -12.22 -22.04
N GLU A 37 27.96 -11.80 -22.08
CA GLU A 37 28.40 -10.59 -21.37
C GLU A 37 29.31 -9.71 -22.23
N SER A 38 28.72 -8.70 -22.90
CA SER A 38 29.07 -7.26 -22.81
C SER A 38 28.62 -6.46 -24.05
N PRO A 39 28.33 -5.14 -23.98
CA PRO A 39 28.76 -4.19 -22.94
C PRO A 39 27.66 -3.36 -22.28
N ALA A 40 28.04 -2.71 -21.19
CA ALA A 40 27.30 -1.66 -20.50
C ALA A 40 26.77 -0.57 -21.45
N LYS A 41 25.49 -0.21 -21.27
CA LYS A 41 24.96 1.11 -21.64
C LYS A 41 23.97 1.56 -20.58
N GLU A 42 24.43 2.53 -19.79
CA GLU A 42 23.71 3.64 -19.16
C GLU A 42 22.21 3.45 -18.85
N GLY A 43 21.92 3.37 -17.54
CA GLY A 43 21.03 4.31 -16.85
C GLY A 43 19.75 4.75 -17.57
N GLY A 44 18.72 3.91 -17.51
CA GLY A 44 17.33 4.30 -17.71
C GLY A 44 16.48 3.47 -16.77
N SER A 45 16.18 4.01 -15.59
CA SER A 45 15.39 3.35 -14.56
C SER A 45 13.94 3.19 -15.03
N GLU A 46 13.61 2.08 -15.71
CA GLU A 46 12.23 1.63 -15.79
C GLU A 46 11.76 1.31 -14.37
N PRO A 47 10.70 1.97 -13.88
CA PRO A 47 10.21 1.73 -12.53
C PRO A 47 9.69 0.29 -12.47
N ASN A 48 10.41 -0.56 -11.72
CA ASN A 48 10.05 -1.94 -11.42
C ASN A 48 8.53 -2.03 -11.13
N PRO A 49 7.77 -2.97 -11.71
CA PRO A 49 6.33 -3.11 -11.47
C PRO A 49 5.99 -3.16 -9.97
N MET A 50 6.90 -3.67 -9.13
CA MET A 50 6.78 -3.66 -7.67
C MET A 50 6.79 -2.23 -7.09
N MET A 51 7.63 -1.33 -7.61
CA MET A 51 7.64 0.10 -7.26
C MET A 51 6.38 0.84 -7.71
N GLN A 52 5.76 0.47 -8.84
CA GLN A 52 4.49 1.06 -9.28
C GLN A 52 3.34 0.62 -8.38
N MET A 53 3.26 -0.68 -8.08
CA MET A 53 2.27 -1.21 -7.14
C MET A 53 2.43 -0.61 -5.73
N CYS A 54 3.66 -0.46 -5.23
CA CYS A 54 3.92 0.25 -3.97
C CYS A 54 3.48 1.72 -4.03
N ARG A 55 3.69 2.42 -5.16
CA ARG A 55 3.25 3.82 -5.33
C ARG A 55 1.74 3.94 -5.41
N GLU A 56 1.06 3.01 -6.08
CA GLU A 56 -0.41 2.97 -6.14
C GLU A 56 -1.00 2.62 -4.79
N MET A 57 -0.43 1.62 -4.08
CA MET A 57 -0.81 1.27 -2.71
C MET A 57 -0.55 2.45 -1.76
N LEU A 58 0.61 3.11 -1.81
CA LEU A 58 0.89 4.33 -1.03
C LEU A 58 -0.02 5.50 -1.42
N GLY A 59 -0.37 5.66 -2.69
CA GLY A 59 -1.30 6.69 -3.15
C GLY A 59 -2.75 6.41 -2.73
N THR A 60 -3.13 5.13 -2.64
CA THR A 60 -4.43 4.67 -2.15
C THR A 60 -4.50 4.80 -0.63
N ILE A 61 -3.43 4.41 0.07
CA ILE A 61 -3.24 4.65 1.50
C ILE A 61 -3.33 6.15 1.78
N ARG A 62 -2.62 7.00 1.03
CA ARG A 62 -2.70 8.46 1.16
C ARG A 62 -4.16 8.95 1.07
N LYS A 63 -4.90 8.56 0.02
CA LYS A 63 -6.33 8.90 -0.12
C LYS A 63 -7.22 8.44 1.04
N THR A 64 -6.90 7.34 1.72
CA THR A 64 -7.66 6.84 2.89
C THR A 64 -7.11 7.30 4.25
N THR A 65 -5.86 7.76 4.30
CA THR A 65 -5.11 8.13 5.51
C THR A 65 -5.07 9.66 5.73
N ASP A 66 -5.55 10.43 4.75
CA ASP A 66 -5.46 11.89 4.67
C ASP A 66 -6.15 12.70 5.79
N MET A 67 -6.87 12.10 6.75
CA MET A 67 -7.51 12.86 7.85
C MET A 67 -6.93 12.59 9.25
N ALA A 68 -6.43 11.39 9.54
CA ALA A 68 -5.96 11.04 10.90
C ALA A 68 -4.43 11.14 11.07
N ALA A 69 -3.67 10.97 9.98
CA ALA A 69 -2.20 10.94 10.05
C ALA A 69 -1.52 12.31 9.92
N PHE A 70 -2.22 13.34 9.41
CA PHE A 70 -1.66 14.69 9.23
C PHE A 70 -1.84 15.62 10.42
N ALA A 71 -2.84 15.37 11.28
CA ALA A 71 -3.04 16.15 12.48
C ALA A 71 -2.01 15.72 13.54
N THR A 72 -1.31 16.68 14.15
CA THR A 72 -0.46 16.41 15.32
C THR A 72 -1.33 15.90 16.49
N PRO A 73 -0.74 15.22 17.51
CA PRO A 73 -1.50 14.77 18.67
C PRO A 73 -2.36 15.86 19.32
N GLU A 74 -1.84 17.07 19.37
CA GLU A 74 -2.52 18.24 19.94
C GLU A 74 -3.76 18.62 19.14
N LEU A 75 -3.67 18.65 17.80
CA LEU A 75 -4.82 18.92 16.95
C LEU A 75 -5.88 17.82 17.06
N ARG A 76 -5.47 16.55 17.13
CA ARG A 76 -6.41 15.44 17.34
C ARG A 76 -7.15 15.56 18.67
N GLN A 77 -6.46 15.99 19.72
CA GLN A 77 -7.06 16.22 21.04
C GLN A 77 -8.11 17.34 20.98
N LEU A 78 -7.82 18.45 20.29
CA LEU A 78 -8.81 19.53 20.10
C LEU A 78 -10.05 19.05 19.34
N PHE A 79 -9.88 18.21 18.31
CA PHE A 79 -11.03 17.60 17.62
C PHE A 79 -11.83 16.67 18.53
N ALA A 80 -11.17 15.91 19.39
CA ALA A 80 -11.83 15.02 20.34
C ALA A 80 -12.64 15.81 21.38
N GLU A 81 -12.06 16.86 21.98
CA GLU A 81 -12.75 17.73 22.93
C GLU A 81 -13.93 18.48 22.30
N TRP A 82 -13.75 18.98 21.08
CA TRP A 82 -14.83 19.58 20.31
C TRP A 82 -15.96 18.58 20.02
N LEU A 83 -15.60 17.35 19.63
CA LEU A 83 -16.58 16.30 19.37
C LEU A 83 -17.34 15.90 20.64
N GLU A 84 -16.66 15.75 21.77
CA GLU A 84 -17.28 15.45 23.07
C GLU A 84 -18.26 16.56 23.49
N THR A 85 -17.86 17.82 23.34
CA THR A 85 -18.75 18.97 23.60
C THR A 85 -20.00 18.92 22.71
N LEU A 86 -19.83 18.57 21.43
CA LEU A 86 -20.92 18.47 20.48
C LEU A 86 -21.87 17.31 20.80
N GLU A 87 -21.35 16.19 21.32
CA GLU A 87 -22.14 15.08 21.82
C GLU A 87 -22.97 15.48 23.04
N ASP A 88 -22.38 16.20 23.99
CA ASP A 88 -23.07 16.67 25.19
C ASP A 88 -24.20 17.66 24.85
N GLU A 89 -23.97 18.57 23.90
CA GLU A 89 -25.02 19.45 23.38
C GLU A 89 -26.15 18.67 22.69
N ALA A 90 -25.80 17.64 21.92
CA ALA A 90 -26.79 16.78 21.26
C ALA A 90 -27.63 16.01 22.28
N LEU A 91 -27.00 15.47 23.31
CA LEU A 91 -27.69 14.77 24.41
C LEU A 91 -28.61 15.72 25.17
N ARG A 92 -28.14 16.91 25.55
CA ARG A 92 -28.97 17.92 26.21
C ARG A 92 -30.17 18.30 25.34
N HIS A 93 -29.98 18.49 24.05
CA HIS A 93 -31.09 18.77 23.14
C HIS A 93 -32.12 17.63 23.09
N LEU A 94 -31.68 16.38 23.08
CA LEU A 94 -32.55 15.20 23.12
C LEU A 94 -33.26 15.04 24.48
N GLU A 95 -32.63 15.43 25.58
CA GLU A 95 -33.26 15.44 26.91
C GLU A 95 -34.36 16.52 27.01
N GLU A 96 -34.14 17.70 26.42
CA GLU A 96 -35.09 18.81 26.44
C GLU A 96 -36.26 18.61 25.46
N CYS A 97 -35.99 18.14 24.24
CA CYS A 97 -36.97 18.04 23.16
C CYS A 97 -37.52 16.62 22.93
N GLY A 98 -36.88 15.59 23.51
CA GLY A 98 -37.21 14.19 23.29
C GLY A 98 -36.63 13.62 21.99
N GLU A 99 -37.44 12.85 21.25
CA GLU A 99 -37.02 12.22 19.98
C GLU A 99 -36.84 13.28 18.89
N SER A 100 -35.65 13.35 18.28
CA SER A 100 -35.31 14.28 17.21
C SER A 100 -34.76 13.53 16.00
N ASP A 101 -35.01 14.05 14.81
CA ASP A 101 -34.44 13.52 13.57
C ASP A 101 -33.09 14.18 13.24
N ALA A 102 -32.37 13.61 12.27
CA ALA A 102 -31.06 14.14 11.88
C ALA A 102 -31.13 15.60 11.39
N ALA A 103 -32.26 16.03 10.82
CA ALA A 103 -32.42 17.42 10.36
C ALA A 103 -32.64 18.40 11.52
N GLY A 104 -33.38 17.98 12.54
CA GLY A 104 -33.59 18.74 13.78
C GLY A 104 -32.27 18.92 14.55
N LEU A 105 -31.53 17.83 14.75
CA LEU A 105 -30.21 17.88 15.40
C LEU A 105 -29.21 18.73 14.61
N ALA A 106 -29.18 18.64 13.28
CA ALA A 106 -28.30 19.47 12.45
C ALA A 106 -28.54 20.98 12.67
N LYS A 107 -29.81 21.38 12.76
CA LYS A 107 -30.18 22.77 13.04
C LYS A 107 -29.84 23.19 14.46
N ALA A 108 -30.11 22.33 15.45
CA ALA A 108 -29.86 22.63 16.86
C ALA A 108 -28.37 22.82 17.15
N LEU A 109 -27.53 21.96 16.56
CA LEU A 109 -26.08 21.96 16.73
C LEU A 109 -25.36 22.89 15.73
N ASN A 110 -26.10 23.51 14.81
CA ASN A 110 -25.56 24.37 13.75
C ASN A 110 -24.44 23.72 12.92
N ILE A 111 -24.63 22.45 12.56
CA ILE A 111 -23.70 21.67 11.73
C ILE A 111 -24.42 21.13 10.49
N SER A 112 -23.67 20.60 9.52
CA SER A 112 -24.25 19.99 8.33
C SER A 112 -24.98 18.69 8.66
N GLN A 113 -26.00 18.32 7.87
CA GLN A 113 -26.71 17.04 8.05
C GLN A 113 -25.78 15.82 7.87
N GLU A 114 -24.76 15.92 7.02
CA GLU A 114 -23.76 14.87 6.86
C GLU A 114 -22.95 14.66 8.14
N SER A 115 -22.49 15.75 8.74
CA SER A 115 -21.80 15.74 10.03
C SER A 115 -22.70 15.23 11.15
N THR A 116 -23.98 15.60 11.15
CA THR A 116 -24.96 15.08 12.12
C THR A 116 -25.19 13.58 11.95
N ALA A 117 -25.24 13.07 10.71
CA ALA A 117 -25.36 11.64 10.48
C ALA A 117 -24.15 10.87 11.05
N TYR A 118 -22.95 11.40 10.86
CA TYR A 118 -21.74 10.87 11.50
C TYR A 118 -21.84 10.90 13.03
N LEU A 119 -22.23 12.03 13.61
CA LEU A 119 -22.39 12.20 15.06
C LEU A 119 -23.39 11.19 15.64
N ILE A 120 -24.56 11.02 15.02
CA ILE A 120 -25.57 10.05 15.44
C ILE A 120 -25.02 8.62 15.39
N ALA A 121 -24.32 8.26 14.31
CA ALA A 121 -23.70 6.94 14.18
C ALA A 121 -22.65 6.71 15.28
N HIS A 122 -21.81 7.71 15.54
CA HIS A 122 -20.80 7.67 16.59
C HIS A 122 -21.43 7.50 17.99
N MET A 123 -22.41 8.34 18.35
CA MET A 123 -23.12 8.26 19.62
C MET A 123 -23.94 6.96 19.77
N THR A 124 -24.47 6.42 18.68
CA THR A 124 -25.14 5.10 18.71
C THR A 124 -24.12 3.99 19.00
N SER A 125 -22.96 4.04 18.33
CA SER A 125 -21.90 3.02 18.51
C SER A 125 -21.27 3.05 19.90
N SER A 126 -21.22 4.22 20.55
CA SER A 126 -20.76 4.39 21.93
C SER A 126 -21.84 4.12 22.98
N GLY A 127 -23.07 3.80 22.57
CA GLY A 127 -24.18 3.46 23.46
C GLY A 127 -24.84 4.66 24.15
N LYS A 128 -24.52 5.90 23.72
CA LYS A 128 -25.09 7.13 24.28
C LYS A 128 -26.53 7.38 23.83
N VAL A 129 -26.90 6.93 22.63
CA VAL A 129 -28.26 7.08 22.08
C VAL A 129 -28.74 5.81 21.37
N ASN A 130 -30.06 5.69 21.23
CA ASN A 130 -30.69 4.69 20.37
C ASN A 130 -31.23 5.36 19.11
N SER A 131 -30.85 4.88 17.93
CA SER A 131 -31.34 5.40 16.66
C SER A 131 -32.35 4.45 16.03
N LYS A 132 -33.44 5.01 15.49
CA LYS A 132 -34.46 4.28 14.73
C LYS A 132 -34.42 4.72 13.28
N VAL A 133 -34.39 3.75 12.37
CA VAL A 133 -34.48 4.02 10.93
C VAL A 133 -35.92 3.85 10.48
N ARG A 134 -36.47 4.85 9.81
CA ARG A 134 -37.80 4.78 9.15
C ARG A 134 -37.64 5.05 7.66
N ALA A 135 -38.34 4.27 6.84
CA ALA A 135 -38.36 4.53 5.40
C ALA A 135 -39.03 5.88 5.11
N SER A 136 -38.32 6.76 4.41
CA SER A 136 -38.89 7.97 3.83
C SER A 136 -39.74 7.56 2.64
N GLY A 137 -41.04 7.36 2.85
CA GLY A 137 -41.96 6.91 1.82
C GLY A 137 -42.07 7.93 0.69
N LYS A 138 -41.61 7.57 -0.52
CA LYS A 138 -42.25 8.04 -1.75
C LYS A 138 -43.36 7.06 -2.14
N SER A 139 -44.49 7.10 -1.42
CA SER A 139 -45.73 6.51 -1.92
C SER A 139 -46.38 7.48 -2.91
N LYS A 140 -45.99 7.43 -4.20
CA LYS A 140 -46.89 7.75 -5.31
C LYS A 140 -46.37 7.27 -6.67
N LYS A 141 -46.97 6.20 -7.17
CA LYS A 141 -47.43 6.00 -8.57
C LYS A 141 -48.18 4.67 -8.58
N GLN A 142 -49.50 4.73 -8.39
CA GLN A 142 -50.54 4.71 -9.43
C GLN A 142 -50.53 3.41 -10.22
#